data_AF-A0A671TXB4-F1
#
_entry.id   AF-A0A671TXB4-F1
#
_cell.length_a   1.000
_cell.length_b   1.000
_cell.length_c   1.000
_cell.angle_alpha   90.00
_cell.angle_beta   90.00
_cell.angle_gamma   90.00
#
_symmetry.space_group_name_H-M   'P 1'
#
loop_
_entity.id
_entity.type
_entity.pdbx_description
1 polymer ?
#
loop_
_entity_poly.entity_id
_entity_poly.type
_entity_poly.pdbx_seq_one_letter_code
_entity_poly.pdbx_strand_id
1 'polypeptide(L)'
;NMSQTNSLSTCQPAASSRPNMSTELELPFRPDNQLTEVMRLRVQSLQQRGQKRQDGERLLLPNEAVYRLDFPKQSLRFSHWTVRLAQAGRLTITATSQLWTPDLTNLMTRQLLEPAGAFWRSPHDAGDSTVQCYEADAHEFGERIAEQAKVRKVMYFLFAFADGCSPETADSSITFTTDS
;
A
#
# COMPACT_ATOMS: atom_id res chain seq x y z
N ASN A 1 13.79 73.25 -28.39
CA ASN A 1 12.47 72.57 -28.33
C ASN A 1 12.56 71.32 -29.19
N MET A 2 12.51 70.07 -28.73
CA MET A 2 12.10 69.39 -27.49
C MET A 2 13.05 68.19 -27.33
N SER A 3 13.73 68.01 -26.19
CA SER A 3 13.33 67.13 -25.06
C SER A 3 13.38 65.62 -25.35
N GLN A 4 14.41 64.97 -24.79
CA GLN A 4 14.50 63.65 -24.11
C GLN A 4 13.40 62.61 -24.40
N THR A 5 13.73 61.33 -24.64
CA THR A 5 14.01 60.37 -23.55
C THR A 5 14.63 59.06 -24.05
N ASN A 6 15.64 58.59 -23.31
CA ASN A 6 16.17 57.23 -23.31
C ASN A 6 15.12 56.24 -22.81
N SER A 7 15.16 54.99 -23.32
CA SER A 7 15.06 53.71 -22.60
C SER A 7 14.33 52.66 -23.44
N LEU A 8 15.07 51.74 -24.06
CA LEU A 8 14.52 50.43 -24.40
C LEU A 8 15.25 49.39 -23.56
N SER A 9 14.53 49.05 -22.50
CA SER A 9 14.87 48.08 -21.48
C SER A 9 15.10 46.70 -22.10
N THR A 10 16.21 46.09 -21.73
CA THR A 10 16.44 44.66 -21.77
C THR A 10 15.32 43.96 -21.01
N CYS A 11 14.54 43.10 -21.67
CA CYS A 11 13.63 42.17 -21.00
C CYS A 11 14.10 40.73 -21.29
N GLN A 12 14.26 40.01 -20.18
CA GLN A 12 14.87 38.70 -20.00
C GLN A 12 14.26 37.59 -20.88
N PRO A 13 15.01 36.50 -21.16
CA PRO A 13 14.42 35.31 -21.72
C PRO A 13 13.51 34.62 -20.69
N ALA A 14 12.47 33.99 -21.23
CA ALA A 14 11.44 33.23 -20.55
C ALA A 14 11.99 32.29 -19.46
N ALA A 15 11.25 32.21 -18.35
CA ALA A 15 11.48 31.24 -17.29
C ALA A 15 11.61 29.84 -17.90
N SER A 16 12.82 29.28 -17.83
CA SER A 16 13.03 27.84 -18.01
C SER A 16 12.26 27.13 -16.89
N SER A 17 11.16 26.49 -17.26
CA SER A 17 10.55 25.42 -16.48
C SER A 17 11.64 24.38 -16.20
N ARG A 18 12.11 24.34 -14.96
CA ARG A 18 13.02 23.27 -14.51
C ARG A 18 12.32 21.93 -14.76
N PRO A 19 12.97 20.92 -15.37
CA PRO A 19 12.40 19.59 -15.40
C PRO A 19 12.22 19.15 -13.95
N ASN A 20 10.97 18.87 -13.55
CA ASN A 20 10.69 18.30 -12.25
C ASN A 20 11.26 16.88 -12.27
N MET A 21 12.47 16.69 -11.75
CA MET A 21 13.10 15.38 -11.64
C MET A 21 12.38 14.61 -10.54
N SER A 22 11.21 14.05 -10.82
CA SER A 22 10.53 13.15 -9.90
C SER A 22 11.27 11.81 -9.90
N THR A 23 11.71 11.36 -8.73
CA THR A 23 12.39 10.06 -8.59
C THR A 23 11.36 9.00 -8.18
N GLU A 24 11.36 7.85 -8.86
CA GLU A 24 10.54 6.70 -8.48
C GLU A 24 11.13 5.96 -7.28
N LEU A 25 10.25 5.54 -6.37
CA LEU A 25 10.56 4.82 -5.16
C LEU A 25 9.64 3.60 -5.08
N GLU A 26 10.18 2.44 -5.44
CA GLU A 26 9.50 1.15 -5.28
C GLU A 26 9.70 0.63 -3.86
N LEU A 27 8.60 0.28 -3.20
CA LEU A 27 8.60 -0.26 -1.84
C LEU A 27 7.97 -1.67 -1.85
N PRO A 28 8.75 -2.74 -1.59
CA PRO A 28 8.22 -4.09 -1.50
C PRO A 28 7.48 -4.30 -0.17
N PHE A 29 6.36 -5.02 -0.21
CA PHE A 29 5.69 -5.47 1.01
C PHE A 29 6.49 -6.60 1.65
N ARG A 30 6.74 -6.48 2.96
CA ARG A 30 7.52 -7.48 3.70
C ARG A 30 6.60 -8.27 4.62
N PRO A 31 6.69 -9.62 4.65
CA PRO A 31 5.92 -10.40 5.59
C PRO A 31 6.36 -10.09 7.02
N ASP A 32 5.39 -9.89 7.91
CA ASP A 32 5.61 -9.77 9.35
C ASP A 32 5.19 -11.07 10.04
N ASN A 33 6.09 -12.06 10.02
CA ASN A 33 5.84 -13.39 10.53
C ASN A 33 5.58 -13.38 12.04
N GLN A 34 6.24 -12.48 12.78
CA GLN A 34 6.05 -12.37 14.22
C GLN A 34 4.66 -11.87 14.56
N LEU A 35 4.21 -10.77 13.94
CA LEU A 35 2.89 -10.22 14.18
C LEU A 35 1.79 -11.16 13.65
N THR A 36 2.02 -11.82 12.52
CA THR A 36 1.15 -12.88 12.00
C THR A 36 0.95 -13.98 13.05
N GLU A 37 2.01 -14.46 13.67
CA GLU A 37 1.95 -15.51 14.68
C GLU A 37 1.23 -15.03 15.96
N VAL A 38 1.53 -13.82 16.43
CA VAL A 38 0.83 -13.23 17.58
C VAL A 38 -0.68 -13.17 17.34
N MET A 39 -1.11 -12.75 16.14
CA MET A 39 -2.53 -12.71 15.78
C MET A 39 -3.14 -14.11 15.65
N ARG A 40 -2.40 -15.12 15.17
CA ARG A 40 -2.88 -16.52 15.13
C ARG A 40 -3.02 -17.12 16.53
N LEU A 41 -2.06 -16.90 17.40
CA LEU A 41 -2.10 -17.33 18.80
C LEU A 41 -3.28 -16.71 19.55
N ARG A 42 -3.66 -15.46 19.22
CA ARG A 42 -4.86 -14.84 19.77
C ARG A 42 -6.13 -15.63 19.44
N VAL A 43 -6.27 -16.08 18.19
CA VAL A 43 -7.40 -16.94 17.77
C VAL A 43 -7.39 -18.26 18.54
N GLN A 44 -6.23 -18.92 18.60
CA GLN A 44 -6.08 -20.20 19.28
C GLN A 44 -6.38 -20.09 20.78
N SER A 45 -5.88 -19.04 21.44
CA SER A 45 -6.12 -18.82 22.87
C SER A 45 -7.60 -18.58 23.18
N LEU A 46 -8.34 -17.88 22.32
CA LEU A 46 -9.78 -17.69 22.50
C LEU A 46 -10.53 -19.02 22.40
N GLN A 47 -10.18 -19.84 21.40
CA GLN A 47 -10.78 -21.16 21.20
C GLN A 47 -10.49 -22.11 22.37
N GLN A 48 -9.22 -22.22 22.79
CA GLN A 48 -8.81 -23.09 23.89
C GLN A 48 -9.47 -22.73 25.22
N ARG A 49 -9.73 -21.44 25.46
CA ARG A 49 -10.34 -20.95 26.71
C ARG A 49 -11.86 -20.81 26.63
N GLY A 50 -12.48 -21.13 25.49
CA GLY A 50 -13.91 -20.90 25.26
C GLY A 50 -14.33 -19.44 25.39
N GLN A 51 -13.42 -18.50 25.18
CA GLN A 51 -13.65 -17.07 25.32
C GLN A 51 -14.15 -16.46 24.01
N LYS A 52 -15.03 -15.46 24.12
CA LYS A 52 -15.41 -14.64 22.96
C LYS A 52 -14.34 -13.58 22.71
N ARG A 53 -14.16 -13.24 21.43
CA ARG A 53 -13.39 -12.05 21.04
C ARG A 53 -14.04 -10.78 21.59
N GLN A 54 -13.27 -9.71 21.69
CA GLN A 54 -13.81 -8.39 22.01
C GLN A 54 -14.77 -7.95 20.90
N ASP A 55 -15.76 -7.13 21.25
CA ASP A 55 -16.72 -6.65 20.26
C ASP A 55 -16.02 -5.79 19.19
N GLY A 56 -16.24 -6.13 17.92
CA GLY A 56 -15.54 -5.52 16.79
C GLY A 56 -14.07 -5.93 16.58
N GLU A 57 -13.52 -6.86 17.38
CA GLU A 57 -12.14 -7.37 17.21
C GLU A 57 -12.00 -8.14 15.89
N ARG A 58 -10.94 -7.82 15.14
CA ARG A 58 -10.57 -8.49 13.89
C ARG A 58 -9.55 -9.59 14.18
N LEU A 59 -10.04 -10.82 14.16
CA LEU A 59 -9.21 -12.02 14.23
C LEU A 59 -8.65 -12.36 12.86
N LEU A 60 -7.37 -12.73 12.77
CA LEU A 60 -6.73 -13.11 11.51
C LEU A 60 -7.35 -14.40 10.95
N LEU A 61 -7.69 -14.42 9.66
CA LEU A 61 -8.20 -15.62 9.01
C LEU A 61 -7.06 -16.60 8.69
N PRO A 62 -7.35 -17.91 8.52
CA PRO A 62 -6.31 -18.91 8.24
C PRO A 62 -5.47 -18.60 7.00
N ASN A 63 -6.12 -18.05 5.98
CA ASN A 63 -5.54 -17.68 4.69
C ASN A 63 -5.02 -16.24 4.64
N GLU A 64 -4.88 -15.58 5.80
CA GLU A 64 -4.34 -14.23 5.90
C GLU A 64 -2.95 -14.21 6.54
N ALA A 65 -2.13 -13.25 6.11
CA ALA A 65 -0.87 -12.93 6.79
C ALA A 65 -0.71 -11.42 6.90
N VAL A 66 0.06 -11.01 7.90
CA VAL A 66 0.37 -9.60 8.12
C VAL A 66 1.61 -9.24 7.32
N TYR A 67 1.52 -8.13 6.59
CA TYR A 67 2.63 -7.53 5.87
C TYR A 67 2.86 -6.13 6.39
N ARG A 68 4.07 -5.63 6.19
CA ARG A 68 4.48 -4.26 6.52
C ARG A 68 5.07 -3.57 5.32
N LEU A 69 4.90 -2.25 5.30
CA LEU A 69 5.57 -1.34 4.38
C LEU A 69 6.33 -0.29 5.18
N ASP A 70 7.60 -0.10 4.85
CA ASP A 70 8.48 0.88 5.47
C ASP A 70 8.63 2.07 4.52
N PHE A 71 8.22 3.26 4.96
CA PHE A 71 8.30 4.50 4.19
C PHE A 71 9.59 5.27 4.50
N PRO A 72 10.59 5.27 3.61
CA PRO A 72 11.83 6.03 3.81
C PRO A 72 11.61 7.54 3.63
N LYS A 73 10.55 7.93 2.90
CA LYS A 73 10.09 9.31 2.69
C LYS A 73 8.59 9.38 3.01
N GLN A 74 8.10 10.56 3.45
CA GLN A 74 6.69 10.76 3.80
C GLN A 74 5.92 11.66 2.81
N SER A 75 6.64 12.40 1.96
CA SER A 75 6.04 13.10 0.82
C SER A 75 6.09 12.19 -0.40
N LEU A 76 5.02 11.43 -0.59
CA LEU A 76 4.88 10.43 -1.65
C LEU A 76 3.66 10.77 -2.49
N ARG A 77 3.73 10.50 -3.80
CA ARG A 77 2.56 10.45 -4.68
C ARG A 77 2.49 9.09 -5.30
N PHE A 78 1.33 8.45 -5.29
CA PHE A 78 1.20 7.11 -5.82
C PHE A 78 1.44 7.11 -7.34
N SER A 79 2.10 6.05 -7.83
CA SER A 79 2.36 5.84 -9.25
C SER A 79 1.61 4.61 -9.74
N HIS A 80 2.01 3.43 -9.28
CA HIS A 80 1.39 2.17 -9.69
C HIS A 80 1.69 1.04 -8.70
N TRP A 81 0.94 -0.04 -8.86
CA TRP A 81 1.19 -1.33 -8.21
C TRP A 81 2.03 -2.22 -9.11
N THR A 82 2.94 -2.98 -8.50
CA THR A 82 3.59 -4.11 -9.16
C THR A 82 3.21 -5.37 -8.38
N VAL A 83 2.28 -6.14 -8.93
CA VAL A 83 1.83 -7.41 -8.33
C VAL A 83 2.09 -8.54 -9.30
N ARG A 84 2.74 -9.59 -8.82
CA ARG A 84 3.02 -10.81 -9.58
C ARG A 84 2.46 -12.00 -8.83
N LEU A 85 1.66 -12.81 -9.53
CA LEU A 85 1.16 -14.08 -9.01
C LEU A 85 1.74 -15.18 -9.89
N ALA A 86 2.56 -16.09 -9.35
CA ALA A 86 3.24 -17.12 -10.14
C ALA A 86 2.25 -18.11 -10.79
N GLN A 87 1.08 -18.27 -10.20
CA GLN A 87 0.02 -19.17 -10.64
C GLN A 87 -1.35 -18.49 -10.55
N ALA A 88 -2.38 -19.15 -11.07
CA ALA A 88 -3.75 -18.69 -10.91
C ALA A 88 -4.13 -18.58 -9.42
N GLY A 89 -4.89 -17.55 -9.10
CA GLY A 89 -5.29 -17.26 -7.73
C GLY A 89 -5.63 -15.80 -7.52
N ARG A 90 -5.96 -15.46 -6.28
CA ARG A 90 -6.38 -14.11 -5.89
C ARG A 90 -5.66 -13.66 -4.62
N LEU A 91 -5.19 -12.43 -4.66
CA LEU A 91 -4.58 -11.73 -3.54
C LEU A 91 -5.42 -10.48 -3.25
N THR A 92 -5.90 -10.36 -2.02
CA THR A 92 -6.52 -9.13 -1.52
C THR A 92 -5.62 -8.48 -0.48
N ILE A 93 -5.27 -7.22 -0.70
CA ILE A 93 -4.43 -6.42 0.20
C ILE A 93 -5.32 -5.37 0.87
N THR A 94 -5.44 -5.45 2.20
CA THR A 94 -6.20 -4.49 3.00
C THR A 94 -5.25 -3.75 3.93
N ALA A 95 -5.22 -2.42 3.83
CA ALA A 95 -4.40 -1.62 4.74
C ALA A 95 -5.08 -1.44 6.11
N THR A 96 -4.27 -1.21 7.12
CA THR A 96 -4.73 -0.89 8.48
C THR A 96 -4.51 0.58 8.80
N SER A 97 -5.35 1.16 9.65
CA SER A 97 -5.21 2.53 10.12
C SER A 97 -3.87 2.74 10.82
N GLN A 98 -3.18 3.84 10.49
CA GLN A 98 -1.92 4.22 11.13
C GLN A 98 -2.03 4.53 12.64
N LEU A 99 -3.25 4.61 13.18
CA LEU A 99 -3.49 4.76 14.60
C LEU A 99 -3.47 3.42 15.35
N TRP A 100 -3.57 2.29 14.64
CA TRP A 100 -3.40 0.99 15.25
C TRP A 100 -1.92 0.77 15.60
N THR A 101 -1.66 0.37 16.84
CA THR A 101 -0.33 0.00 17.30
C THR A 101 -0.39 -1.47 17.76
N PRO A 102 0.16 -2.41 16.97
CA PRO A 102 -0.01 -3.85 17.21
C PRO A 102 0.42 -4.32 18.60
N ASP A 103 1.43 -3.67 19.20
CA ASP A 103 1.94 -4.02 20.53
C ASP A 103 0.99 -3.58 21.67
N LEU A 104 0.05 -2.68 21.41
CA LEU A 104 -0.79 -2.05 22.43
C LEU A 104 -2.23 -2.57 22.43
N THR A 105 -2.78 -2.89 21.26
CA THR A 105 -4.19 -3.28 21.13
C THR A 105 -4.38 -4.35 20.05
N ASN A 106 -5.39 -5.22 20.23
CA ASN A 106 -5.88 -6.06 19.15
C ASN A 106 -6.39 -5.19 17.98
N LEU A 107 -6.30 -5.72 16.75
CA LEU A 107 -6.85 -5.07 15.57
C LEU A 107 -8.37 -5.06 15.63
N MET A 108 -8.99 -3.95 15.25
CA MET A 108 -10.45 -3.81 15.16
C MET A 108 -10.89 -3.74 13.71
N THR A 109 -12.08 -4.27 13.37
CA THR A 109 -12.59 -4.26 11.99
C THR A 109 -12.67 -2.84 11.41
N ARG A 110 -13.06 -1.86 12.23
CA ARG A 110 -13.12 -0.44 11.84
C ARG A 110 -11.76 0.20 11.49
N GLN A 111 -10.65 -0.46 11.82
CA GLN A 111 -9.30 -0.01 11.49
C GLN A 111 -8.84 -0.56 10.14
N LEU A 112 -9.61 -1.43 9.48
CA LEU A 112 -9.37 -1.83 8.11
C LEU A 112 -9.82 -0.70 7.17
N LEU A 113 -8.97 -0.34 6.22
CA LEU A 113 -9.19 0.78 5.32
C LEU A 113 -9.82 0.27 4.01
N GLU A 114 -10.87 0.95 3.51
CA GLU A 114 -11.53 0.69 2.20
C GLU A 114 -11.40 1.83 1.16
N PRO A 115 -11.00 1.58 -0.09
CA PRO A 115 -10.98 0.27 -0.73
C PRO A 115 -9.74 -0.57 -0.39
N ALA A 116 -9.89 -1.89 -0.51
CA ALA A 116 -8.81 -2.86 -0.55
C ALA A 116 -8.35 -3.11 -2.00
N GLY A 117 -7.07 -3.42 -2.19
CA GLY A 117 -6.54 -3.82 -3.50
C GLY A 117 -6.82 -5.30 -3.78
N ALA A 118 -7.63 -5.60 -4.79
CA ALA A 118 -7.89 -6.97 -5.22
C ALA A 118 -7.17 -7.28 -6.54
N PHE A 119 -6.33 -8.31 -6.52
CA PHE A 119 -5.48 -8.72 -7.64
C PHE A 119 -5.68 -10.20 -7.92
N TRP A 120 -5.85 -10.59 -9.19
CA TRP A 120 -6.06 -11.99 -9.52
C TRP A 120 -5.48 -12.39 -10.87
N ARG A 121 -5.28 -13.69 -11.02
CA ARG A 121 -4.93 -14.35 -12.28
C ARG A 121 -5.89 -15.50 -12.51
N SER A 122 -6.47 -15.58 -13.70
CA SER A 122 -7.41 -16.64 -14.08
C SER A 122 -6.65 -17.92 -14.44
N PRO A 123 -7.26 -19.11 -14.26
CA PRO A 123 -6.63 -20.40 -14.62
C PRO A 123 -6.24 -20.53 -16.10
N HIS A 124 -6.87 -19.76 -16.98
CA HIS A 124 -6.62 -19.77 -18.42
C HIS A 124 -5.55 -18.77 -18.86
N ASP A 125 -5.09 -17.93 -17.96
CA ASP A 125 -4.08 -16.93 -18.28
C ASP A 125 -2.69 -17.57 -18.26
N ALA A 126 -1.86 -17.27 -19.26
CA ALA A 126 -0.48 -17.76 -19.30
C ALA A 126 0.33 -17.27 -18.07
N GLY A 127 1.41 -17.98 -17.70
CA GLY A 127 2.25 -17.66 -16.54
C GLY A 127 2.88 -16.25 -16.56
N ASP A 128 2.97 -15.63 -17.73
CA ASP A 128 3.48 -14.25 -17.92
C ASP A 128 2.38 -13.22 -18.17
N SER A 129 1.10 -13.60 -18.00
CA SER A 129 -0.02 -12.68 -18.18
C SER A 129 -0.05 -11.58 -17.10
N THR A 130 -0.51 -10.40 -17.50
CA THR A 130 -0.73 -9.28 -16.59
C THR A 130 -1.79 -9.63 -15.54
N VAL A 131 -1.43 -9.45 -14.27
CA VAL A 131 -2.36 -9.62 -13.14
C VAL A 131 -3.52 -8.64 -13.29
N GLN A 132 -4.74 -9.14 -13.15
CA GLN A 132 -5.96 -8.36 -13.24
C GLN A 132 -6.23 -7.66 -11.89
N CYS A 133 -6.83 -6.48 -11.92
CA CYS A 133 -7.28 -5.77 -10.72
C CYS A 133 -8.49 -4.89 -11.02
N TYR A 134 -9.19 -4.46 -9.97
CA TYR A 134 -10.16 -3.36 -10.09
C TYR A 134 -9.38 -2.03 -10.12
N GLU A 135 -9.13 -1.49 -11.31
CA GLU A 135 -8.19 -0.37 -11.51
C GLU A 135 -8.53 0.87 -10.67
N ALA A 136 -9.82 1.23 -10.57
CA ALA A 136 -10.26 2.38 -9.79
C ALA A 136 -9.96 2.20 -8.29
N ASP A 137 -10.36 1.06 -7.73
CA ASP A 137 -10.13 0.73 -6.33
C ASP A 137 -8.64 0.60 -6.03
N ALA A 138 -7.86 -0.01 -6.92
CA ALA A 138 -6.42 -0.13 -6.77
C ALA A 138 -5.72 1.24 -6.79
N HIS A 139 -6.16 2.16 -7.66
CA HIS A 139 -5.62 3.51 -7.73
C HIS A 139 -5.97 4.34 -6.47
N GLU A 140 -7.24 4.37 -6.08
CA GLU A 140 -7.69 5.05 -4.85
C GLU A 140 -6.98 4.47 -3.60
N PHE A 141 -6.80 3.15 -3.57
CA PHE A 141 -6.09 2.49 -2.49
C PHE A 141 -4.63 2.96 -2.39
N GLY A 142 -3.94 3.05 -3.53
CA GLY A 142 -2.57 3.54 -3.62
C GLY A 142 -2.40 4.98 -3.14
N GLU A 143 -3.27 5.89 -3.62
CA GLU A 143 -3.30 7.29 -3.18
C GLU A 143 -3.51 7.40 -1.67
N ARG A 144 -4.42 6.58 -1.11
CA ARG A 144 -4.66 6.60 0.32
C ARG A 144 -3.48 6.07 1.13
N ILE A 145 -2.73 5.08 0.64
CA ILE A 145 -1.48 4.65 1.29
C ILE A 145 -0.47 5.81 1.30
N ALA A 146 -0.36 6.59 0.22
CA ALA A 146 0.49 7.77 0.19
C ALA A 146 0.11 8.79 1.28
N GLU A 147 -1.19 9.05 1.47
CA GLU A 147 -1.67 9.91 2.56
C GLU A 147 -1.36 9.32 3.95
N GLN A 148 -1.49 8.00 4.13
CA GLN A 148 -1.15 7.33 5.39
C GLN A 148 0.35 7.37 5.70
N ALA A 149 1.23 7.42 4.69
CA ALA A 149 2.67 7.54 4.88
C ALA A 149 3.09 8.85 5.57
N LYS A 150 2.26 9.90 5.49
CA LYS A 150 2.47 11.18 6.21
C LYS A 150 2.36 11.02 7.73
N VAL A 151 1.62 10.02 8.21
CA VAL A 151 1.34 9.82 9.64
C VAL A 151 2.48 9.09 10.34
N ARG A 152 2.95 7.97 9.79
CA ARG A 152 4.03 7.14 10.36
C ARG A 152 4.87 6.48 9.27
N LYS A 153 6.11 6.14 9.62
CA LYS A 153 7.08 5.50 8.72
C LYS A 153 6.85 4.01 8.48
N VAL A 154 5.99 3.36 9.26
CA VAL A 154 5.68 1.93 9.12
C VAL A 154 4.17 1.80 9.08
N MET A 155 3.66 0.99 8.16
CA MET A 155 2.23 0.68 8.03
C MET A 155 2.03 -0.82 7.85
N TYR A 156 0.96 -1.35 8.44
CA TYR A 156 0.63 -2.76 8.40
C TYR A 156 -0.55 -3.04 7.47
N PHE A 157 -0.54 -4.22 6.87
CA PHE A 157 -1.49 -4.70 5.88
C PHE A 157 -1.90 -6.12 6.20
N LEU A 158 -3.13 -6.49 5.90
CA LEU A 158 -3.57 -7.88 5.84
C LEU A 158 -3.56 -8.31 4.38
N PHE A 159 -2.82 -9.36 4.08
CA PHE A 159 -2.85 -10.04 2.79
C PHE A 159 -3.73 -11.27 2.94
N ALA A 160 -4.82 -11.34 2.18
CA ALA A 160 -5.66 -12.52 2.09
C ALA A 160 -5.37 -13.26 0.78
N PHE A 161 -4.93 -14.51 0.91
CA PHE A 161 -4.61 -15.38 -0.22
C PHE A 161 -5.80 -16.31 -0.49
N ALA A 162 -6.25 -16.38 -1.74
CA ALA A 162 -7.40 -17.19 -2.13
C ALA A 162 -7.16 -17.87 -3.48
N ASP A 163 -8.02 -18.84 -3.79
CA ASP A 163 -8.11 -19.46 -5.11
C ASP A 163 -6.79 -20.14 -5.58
N GLY A 164 -6.03 -20.69 -4.63
CA GLY A 164 -4.73 -21.34 -4.89
C GLY A 164 -3.53 -20.42 -4.75
N CYS A 165 -3.74 -19.12 -4.48
CA CYS A 165 -2.66 -18.19 -4.14
C CYS A 165 -2.10 -18.50 -2.73
N SER A 166 -0.81 -18.26 -2.55
CA SER A 166 -0.08 -18.40 -1.29
C SER A 166 1.03 -17.36 -1.18
N PRO A 167 1.59 -17.12 0.03
CA PRO A 167 2.71 -16.18 0.23
C PRO A 167 3.94 -16.47 -0.64
N GLU A 168 4.21 -17.74 -0.95
CA GLU A 168 5.38 -18.16 -1.76
C GLU A 168 5.18 -17.92 -3.26
N THR A 169 3.93 -17.71 -3.67
CA THR A 169 3.52 -17.58 -5.07
C THR A 169 3.12 -16.15 -5.44
N ALA A 170 3.27 -15.20 -4.52
CA ALA A 170 2.82 -13.83 -4.68
C ALA A 170 3.91 -12.83 -4.26
N ASP A 171 4.33 -11.99 -5.20
CA ASP A 171 5.19 -10.85 -4.95
C ASP A 171 4.39 -9.57 -5.17
N SER A 172 4.56 -8.60 -4.27
CA SER A 172 3.94 -7.30 -4.42
C SER A 172 4.84 -6.17 -3.92
N SER A 173 4.80 -5.08 -4.68
CA SER A 173 5.39 -3.79 -4.33
C SER A 173 4.47 -2.66 -4.79
N ILE A 174 4.68 -1.49 -4.22
CA ILE A 174 4.00 -0.26 -4.57
C ILE A 174 5.05 0.80 -4.91
N THR A 175 4.82 1.50 -6.02
CA THR A 175 5.75 2.53 -6.51
C THR A 175 5.15 3.91 -6.25
N PHE A 176 5.97 4.79 -5.69
CA PHE A 176 5.65 6.20 -5.49
C PHE A 176 6.59 7.08 -6.29
N THR A 177 6.14 8.26 -6.69
CA THR A 177 7.03 9.35 -7.09
C THR A 177 7.32 10.24 -5.89
N THR A 178 8.55 10.72 -5.81
CA THR A 178 8.97 11.68 -4.78
C THR A 178 9.50 12.94 -5.44
N ASP A 179 9.11 14.09 -4.89
CA ASP A 179 9.74 15.36 -5.24
C ASP A 179 11.21 15.30 -4.75
N SER A 180 12.14 15.67 -5.63
CA SER A 180 13.59 15.67 -5.34
C SER A 180 13.98 16.70 -4.29
#